data_AF-A0A3M1QWL4-F1
#
_entry.id   AF-A0A3M1QWL4-F1
#
_cell.length_a   1.000
_cell.length_b   1.000
_cell.length_c   1.000
_cell.angle_alpha   90.00
_cell.angle_beta   90.00
_cell.angle_gamma   90.00
#
_symmetry.space_group_name_H-M   'P 1'
#
loop_
_entity.id
_entity.type
_entity.pdbx_description
1 polymer ?
#
loop_
_entity_poly.entity_id
_entity_poly.type
_entity_poly.pdbx_seq_one_letter_code
_entity_poly.pdbx_strand_id
1 'polypeptide(L)'
;MKHPVVAAVLLPHAPIVCPPVAGPRAPEVRATTAACAEAAQTVVAARPDALVVTAPHGPRHPLEVTVCTAERLAGDLARFGAPEVAVSLPGAPELAAAAVAAVGRVARCRPFPGGALEYSTVVPLSFLCDAGWNGPTLLVALPYPGATDPAAVGAAVAEAAAGLGLRLAVVASGDMSHRLTRDAPSGYDPEGRVFDEEVAALLAAGDLEALRGLDPVRVERAGEDCLDSLLFAAGCLGFETPGARLLSYEGPFGVGYGVAVLAAPPEPLAWSGALPELARDAIRAYVSEGRRLAPPETLPPEWHRRAPVFVTLRTPSGELRGCIGSLEPLTGNLAAETIDRAIAAATGDPRFAPVGPGEVEDLEVEVSILSPLEPVPSLEALDPARYGVVVEAGGRRGVLLPGIEGIDTPEQQVAIARRKAGIGPTEPVRLYRFTVEKAASAGVAP
;
A
#
# COMPACT_ATOMS: atom_id res chain seq x y z
N MET A 1 -9.73 11.31 -10.26
CA MET A 1 -8.71 11.73 -9.27
C MET A 1 -8.36 10.49 -8.46
N LYS A 2 -7.08 10.31 -8.07
CA LYS A 2 -6.71 9.22 -7.15
C LYS A 2 -7.52 9.38 -5.86
N HIS A 3 -7.89 8.24 -5.29
CA HIS A 3 -8.53 8.16 -3.99
C HIS A 3 -7.68 8.88 -2.92
N PRO A 4 -8.24 9.77 -2.07
CA PRO A 4 -7.45 10.63 -1.16
C PRO A 4 -6.93 9.87 0.07
N VAL A 5 -7.56 8.73 0.40
CA VAL A 5 -7.18 7.93 1.56
C VAL A 5 -5.88 7.19 1.27
N VAL A 6 -4.87 7.37 2.14
CA VAL A 6 -3.55 6.75 2.03
C VAL A 6 -3.33 5.62 3.03
N ALA A 7 -4.08 5.60 4.12
CA ALA A 7 -4.13 4.50 5.09
C ALA A 7 -5.47 4.51 5.83
N ALA A 8 -5.95 3.34 6.21
CA ALA A 8 -7.15 3.16 7.02
C ALA A 8 -6.95 1.99 7.98
N VAL A 9 -7.36 2.16 9.23
CA VAL A 9 -7.23 1.12 10.28
C VAL A 9 -8.49 1.03 11.14
N LEU A 10 -8.74 -0.15 11.68
CA LEU A 10 -9.63 -0.39 12.82
C LEU A 10 -8.78 -0.45 14.09
N LEU A 11 -9.13 0.38 15.08
CA LEU A 11 -8.54 0.34 16.41
C LEU A 11 -9.64 0.18 17.46
N PRO A 12 -9.49 -0.77 18.42
CA PRO A 12 -10.35 -0.85 19.57
C PRO A 12 -10.14 0.38 20.44
N HIS A 13 -11.15 0.70 21.23
CA HIS A 13 -11.12 1.88 22.08
C HIS A 13 -11.34 1.58 23.56
N ALA A 14 -11.38 0.29 23.92
CA ALA A 14 -11.35 -0.16 25.30
C ALA A 14 -10.06 0.34 26.00
N PRO A 15 -10.16 1.14 27.08
CA PRO A 15 -9.00 1.69 27.77
C PRO A 15 -8.00 0.64 28.24
N ILE A 16 -8.46 -0.58 28.51
CA ILE A 16 -7.64 -1.71 28.96
C ILE A 16 -6.58 -2.13 27.94
N VAL A 17 -6.71 -1.75 26.66
CA VAL A 17 -5.66 -2.00 25.65
C VAL A 17 -4.45 -1.07 25.82
N CYS A 18 -4.57 0.01 26.59
CA CYS A 18 -3.44 0.88 26.92
C CYS A 18 -2.63 0.28 28.09
N PRO A 19 -1.32 0.03 27.94
CA PRO A 19 -0.51 -0.59 29.01
C PRO A 19 -0.59 0.10 30.38
N PRO A 20 -0.61 1.45 30.49
CA PRO A 20 -0.76 2.13 31.78
C PRO A 20 -2.09 1.82 32.49
N VAL A 21 -3.18 1.62 31.73
CA VAL A 21 -4.49 1.24 32.28
C VAL A 21 -4.53 -0.25 32.62
N ALA A 22 -3.95 -1.10 31.77
CA ALA A 22 -3.92 -2.55 31.95
C ALA A 22 -3.12 -2.97 33.19
N GLY A 23 -2.03 -2.26 33.49
CA GLY A 23 -1.16 -2.55 34.63
C GLY A 23 -0.74 -4.03 34.66
N PRO A 24 -0.95 -4.76 35.79
CA PRO A 24 -0.64 -6.19 35.88
C PRO A 24 -1.35 -7.09 34.87
N ARG A 25 -2.47 -6.64 34.28
CA ARG A 25 -3.28 -7.38 33.30
C ARG A 25 -2.84 -7.16 31.85
N ALA A 26 -1.84 -6.31 31.60
CA ALA A 26 -1.29 -6.08 30.26
C ALA A 26 -0.96 -7.38 29.48
N PRO A 27 -0.48 -8.48 30.10
CA PRO A 27 -0.26 -9.73 29.39
C PRO A 27 -1.52 -10.34 28.74
N GLU A 28 -2.72 -10.05 29.26
CA GLU A 28 -4.00 -10.62 28.78
C GLU A 28 -4.47 -9.98 27.46
N VAL A 29 -3.98 -8.79 27.11
CA VAL A 29 -4.30 -8.04 25.86
C VAL A 29 -3.06 -7.66 25.06
N ARG A 30 -1.99 -8.45 25.22
CA ARG A 30 -0.67 -8.13 24.66
C ARG A 30 -0.70 -8.10 23.14
N ALA A 31 -1.41 -9.03 22.50
CA ALA A 31 -1.45 -9.10 21.04
C ALA A 31 -2.22 -7.90 20.47
N THR A 32 -3.35 -7.53 21.10
CA THR A 32 -4.14 -6.34 20.76
C THR A 32 -3.32 -5.08 20.89
N THR A 33 -2.59 -4.92 22.01
CA THR A 33 -1.75 -3.75 22.26
C THR A 33 -0.65 -3.61 21.19
N ALA A 34 0.04 -4.71 20.88
CA ALA A 34 1.09 -4.73 19.87
C ALA A 34 0.52 -4.42 18.47
N ALA A 35 -0.62 -4.99 18.14
CA ALA A 35 -1.31 -4.73 16.88
C ALA A 35 -1.79 -3.27 16.77
N CYS A 36 -2.26 -2.65 17.86
CA CYS A 36 -2.61 -1.22 17.86
C CYS A 36 -1.39 -0.35 17.52
N ALA A 37 -0.23 -0.67 18.09
CA ALA A 37 1.02 0.02 17.76
C ALA A 37 1.45 -0.20 16.29
N GLU A 38 1.33 -1.41 15.75
CA GLU A 38 1.62 -1.71 14.33
C GLU A 38 0.67 -0.96 13.38
N ALA A 39 -0.63 -0.98 13.66
CA ALA A 39 -1.63 -0.24 12.89
C ALA A 39 -1.35 1.27 12.94
N ALA A 40 -0.97 1.80 14.10
CA ALA A 40 -0.58 3.19 14.25
C ALA A 40 0.67 3.56 13.43
N GLN A 41 1.69 2.72 13.45
CA GLN A 41 2.89 2.88 12.62
C GLN A 41 2.55 2.85 11.13
N THR A 42 1.64 1.98 10.71
CA THR A 42 1.14 1.91 9.32
C THR A 42 0.52 3.24 8.90
N VAL A 43 -0.30 3.86 9.76
CA VAL A 43 -0.90 5.18 9.50
C VAL A 43 0.17 6.27 9.37
N VAL A 44 1.12 6.34 10.31
CA VAL A 44 2.16 7.39 10.30
C VAL A 44 3.12 7.21 9.12
N ALA A 45 3.50 5.98 8.78
CA ALA A 45 4.37 5.66 7.65
C ALA A 45 3.75 6.08 6.31
N ALA A 46 2.42 6.07 6.20
CA ALA A 46 1.71 6.56 5.02
C ALA A 46 1.79 8.08 4.83
N ARG A 47 2.36 8.83 5.79
CA ARG A 47 2.53 10.30 5.74
C ARG A 47 1.26 11.03 5.28
N PRO A 48 0.15 10.91 6.03
CA PRO A 48 -1.07 11.66 5.74
C PRO A 48 -0.90 13.15 6.09
N ASP A 49 -1.61 14.01 5.36
CA ASP A 49 -1.71 15.45 5.65
C ASP A 49 -2.74 15.72 6.76
N ALA A 50 -3.76 14.87 6.87
CA ALA A 50 -4.79 14.93 7.88
C ALA A 50 -5.29 13.54 8.29
N LEU A 51 -5.81 13.45 9.50
CA LEU A 51 -6.44 12.25 10.06
C LEU A 51 -7.94 12.50 10.25
N VAL A 52 -8.78 11.52 9.92
CA VAL A 52 -10.16 11.45 10.43
C VAL A 52 -10.33 10.25 11.33
N VAL A 53 -10.99 10.44 12.48
CA VAL A 53 -11.32 9.37 13.43
C VAL A 53 -12.81 9.41 13.76
N THR A 54 -13.46 8.24 13.73
CA THR A 54 -14.85 8.11 14.18
C THR A 54 -14.91 8.16 15.72
N ALA A 55 -15.96 8.76 16.26
CA ALA A 55 -16.12 8.99 17.70
C ALA A 55 -17.42 8.36 18.22
N PRO A 56 -17.49 7.03 18.41
CA PRO A 56 -18.74 6.32 18.73
C PRO A 56 -19.36 6.73 20.08
N HIS A 57 -18.52 7.05 21.08
CA HIS A 57 -18.94 7.58 22.39
C HIS A 57 -18.75 9.10 22.53
N GLY A 58 -18.39 9.79 21.44
CA GLY A 58 -18.15 11.23 21.42
C GLY A 58 -19.43 12.07 21.48
N PRO A 59 -19.46 13.28 20.89
CA PRO A 59 -20.63 14.16 20.88
C PRO A 59 -21.71 13.65 19.91
N ARG A 60 -22.18 12.41 20.10
CA ARG A 60 -23.20 11.75 19.28
C ARG A 60 -24.53 12.49 19.41
N HIS A 61 -25.24 12.62 18.29
CA HIS A 61 -26.59 13.17 18.26
C HIS A 61 -27.56 12.12 17.71
N PRO A 62 -28.83 12.07 18.15
CA PRO A 62 -29.71 10.99 17.73
C PRO A 62 -29.97 10.90 16.22
N LEU A 63 -29.93 12.03 15.51
CA LEU A 63 -30.33 12.14 14.11
C LEU A 63 -29.30 12.81 13.20
N GLU A 64 -28.23 13.39 13.75
CA GLU A 64 -27.32 14.25 13.00
C GLU A 64 -25.89 13.75 13.13
N VAL A 65 -25.17 13.73 12.00
CA VAL A 65 -23.73 13.57 11.99
C VAL A 65 -23.11 14.79 12.65
N THR A 66 -22.20 14.56 13.59
CA THR A 66 -21.51 15.63 14.31
C THR A 66 -20.08 15.72 13.80
N VAL A 67 -19.70 16.88 13.26
CA VAL A 67 -18.35 17.15 12.76
C VAL A 67 -17.67 18.15 13.69
N CYS A 68 -16.55 17.76 14.31
CA CYS A 68 -15.84 18.63 15.23
C CYS A 68 -15.08 19.74 14.48
N THR A 69 -15.29 20.99 14.88
CA THR A 69 -14.68 22.19 14.29
C THR A 69 -13.70 22.87 15.26
N ALA A 70 -13.34 22.20 16.35
CA ALA A 70 -12.41 22.74 17.34
C ALA A 70 -11.01 22.94 16.72
N GLU A 71 -10.32 24.03 17.07
CA GLU A 71 -8.94 24.26 16.63
C GLU A 71 -7.94 23.33 17.34
N ARG A 72 -8.31 22.81 18.51
CA ARG A 72 -7.48 21.91 19.30
C ARG A 72 -8.33 20.82 19.94
N LEU A 73 -7.79 19.62 19.94
CA LEU A 73 -8.39 18.42 20.50
C LEU A 73 -7.55 17.97 21.69
N ALA A 74 -8.15 17.81 22.87
CA ALA A 74 -7.42 17.39 24.06
C ALA A 74 -8.28 16.52 25.00
N GLY A 75 -7.67 15.50 25.59
CA GLY A 75 -8.28 14.65 26.63
C GLY A 75 -7.28 13.63 27.15
N ASP A 76 -7.65 12.90 28.20
CA ASP A 76 -6.80 11.93 28.88
C ASP A 76 -7.60 10.72 29.40
N LEU A 77 -6.88 9.73 29.95
CA LEU A 77 -7.46 8.58 30.62
C LEU A 77 -7.36 8.66 32.15
N ALA A 78 -7.38 9.86 32.75
CA ALA A 78 -7.30 10.04 34.20
C ALA A 78 -8.43 9.31 34.94
N ARG A 79 -9.63 9.25 34.34
CA ARG A 79 -10.78 8.52 34.87
C ARG A 79 -10.58 6.99 34.96
N PHE A 80 -9.58 6.47 34.25
CA PHE A 80 -9.16 5.07 34.29
C PHE A 80 -7.84 4.88 35.07
N GLY A 81 -7.39 5.90 35.80
CA GLY A 81 -6.16 5.84 36.59
C GLY A 81 -4.87 6.02 35.80
N ALA A 82 -4.93 6.46 34.54
CA ALA A 82 -3.78 6.66 33.67
C ALA A 82 -3.76 8.07 33.05
N PRO A 83 -3.62 9.16 33.84
CA PRO A 83 -3.59 10.53 33.32
C PRO A 83 -2.41 10.79 32.36
N GLU A 84 -1.36 9.98 32.41
CA GLU A 84 -0.22 10.03 31.49
C GLU A 84 -0.59 9.63 30.05
N VAL A 85 -1.68 8.88 29.86
CA VAL A 85 -2.23 8.59 28.54
C VAL A 85 -3.11 9.78 28.17
N ALA A 86 -2.49 10.80 27.59
CA ALA A 86 -3.11 12.05 27.20
C ALA A 86 -2.82 12.40 25.75
N VAL A 87 -3.80 13.01 25.07
CA VAL A 87 -3.72 13.44 23.68
C VAL A 87 -3.90 14.95 23.62
N SER A 88 -3.08 15.63 22.80
CA SER A 88 -3.25 17.04 22.48
C SER A 88 -2.85 17.31 21.04
N LEU A 89 -3.83 17.34 20.13
CA LEU A 89 -3.62 17.43 18.68
C LEU A 89 -4.26 18.71 18.12
N PRO A 90 -3.70 19.28 17.03
CA PRO A 90 -4.40 20.32 16.29
C PRO A 90 -5.65 19.73 15.65
N GLY A 91 -6.76 20.47 15.73
CA GLY A 91 -7.94 20.17 14.93
C GLY A 91 -7.69 20.48 13.45
N ALA A 92 -8.59 20.03 12.58
CA ALA A 92 -8.51 20.25 11.14
C ALA A 92 -9.61 21.20 10.65
N PRO A 93 -9.56 22.52 10.93
CA PRO A 93 -10.68 23.44 10.67
C PRO A 93 -11.07 23.55 9.19
N GLU A 94 -10.10 23.53 8.27
CA GLU A 94 -10.37 23.57 6.81
C GLU A 94 -11.09 22.30 6.35
N LEU A 95 -10.57 21.13 6.74
CA LEU A 95 -11.21 19.85 6.46
C LEU A 95 -12.58 19.74 7.15
N ALA A 96 -12.73 20.23 8.37
CA ALA A 96 -13.99 20.24 9.10
C ALA A 96 -15.06 21.07 8.37
N ALA A 97 -14.71 22.27 7.91
CA ALA A 97 -15.63 23.13 7.16
C ALA A 97 -16.07 22.46 5.84
N ALA A 98 -15.11 21.88 5.10
CA ALA A 98 -15.39 21.15 3.87
C ALA A 98 -16.25 19.89 4.13
N ALA A 99 -15.95 19.14 5.20
CA ALA A 99 -16.70 17.96 5.62
C ALA A 99 -18.12 18.30 6.05
N VAL A 100 -18.36 19.40 6.80
CA VAL A 100 -19.72 19.85 7.14
C VAL A 100 -20.54 20.09 5.88
N ALA A 101 -19.98 20.79 4.89
CA ALA A 101 -20.65 21.08 3.63
C ALA A 101 -20.90 19.80 2.80
N ALA A 102 -19.93 18.89 2.73
CA ALA A 102 -20.06 17.63 1.99
C ALA A 102 -21.07 16.68 2.64
N VAL A 103 -20.95 16.44 3.94
CA VAL A 103 -21.86 15.58 4.70
C VAL A 103 -23.28 16.13 4.69
N GLY A 104 -23.46 17.47 4.74
CA GLY A 104 -24.77 18.12 4.65
C GLY A 104 -25.56 17.81 3.36
N ARG A 105 -24.90 17.29 2.31
CA ARG A 105 -25.56 16.83 1.07
C ARG A 105 -26.16 15.42 1.19
N VAL A 106 -25.65 14.59 2.09
CA VAL A 106 -26.02 13.16 2.21
C VAL A 106 -26.70 12.82 3.54
N ALA A 107 -26.51 13.65 4.57
CA ALA A 107 -27.05 13.44 5.90
C ALA A 107 -27.34 14.79 6.59
N ARG A 108 -28.16 14.77 7.64
CA ARG A 108 -28.23 15.93 8.55
C ARG A 108 -26.90 16.05 9.28
N CYS A 109 -26.33 17.24 9.26
CA CYS A 109 -24.98 17.50 9.77
C CYS A 109 -25.01 18.71 10.70
N ARG A 110 -24.30 18.60 11.83
CA ARG A 110 -24.08 19.71 12.75
C ARG A 110 -22.59 19.92 13.01
N PRO A 111 -22.09 21.17 12.97
CA PRO A 111 -20.78 21.49 13.48
C PRO A 111 -20.78 21.40 15.02
N PHE A 112 -19.67 20.96 15.60
CA PHE A 112 -19.47 20.91 17.04
C PHE A 112 -18.18 21.65 17.43
N PRO A 113 -18.25 22.71 18.24
CA PRO A 113 -17.10 23.58 18.51
C PRO A 113 -16.02 22.93 19.39
N GLY A 114 -16.27 21.73 19.93
CA GLY A 114 -15.29 20.97 20.71
C GLY A 114 -15.68 20.79 22.17
N GLY A 115 -14.88 19.98 22.85
CA GLY A 115 -14.96 19.61 24.25
C GLY A 115 -13.76 18.72 24.59
N ALA A 116 -13.67 18.27 25.84
CA ALA A 116 -12.69 17.25 26.20
C ALA A 116 -12.94 15.98 25.36
N LEU A 117 -11.87 15.35 24.88
CA LEU A 117 -11.97 14.09 24.14
C LEU A 117 -12.48 12.99 25.07
N GLU A 118 -13.45 12.23 24.57
CA GLU A 118 -13.87 10.99 25.22
C GLU A 118 -12.82 9.90 25.02
N TYR A 119 -12.76 8.99 25.98
CA TYR A 119 -11.86 7.84 25.97
C TYR A 119 -11.88 7.05 24.66
N SER A 120 -13.05 6.94 24.03
CA SER A 120 -13.22 6.19 22.77
C SER A 120 -12.45 6.81 21.60
N THR A 121 -11.99 8.03 21.77
CA THR A 121 -11.12 8.75 20.83
C THR A 121 -9.72 8.93 21.38
N VAL A 122 -9.55 9.12 22.69
CA VAL A 122 -8.23 9.21 23.33
C VAL A 122 -7.42 7.92 23.13
N VAL A 123 -8.02 6.74 23.31
CA VAL A 123 -7.33 5.45 23.18
C VAL A 123 -6.72 5.26 21.78
N PRO A 124 -7.48 5.30 20.67
CA PRO A 124 -6.87 5.14 19.35
C PRO A 124 -5.89 6.27 18.99
N LEU A 125 -6.18 7.51 19.40
CA LEU A 125 -5.29 8.64 19.14
C LEU A 125 -3.99 8.59 19.95
N SER A 126 -3.97 7.99 21.15
CA SER A 126 -2.74 7.85 21.94
C SER A 126 -1.75 6.93 21.24
N PHE A 127 -2.21 5.81 20.67
CA PHE A 127 -1.35 4.93 19.86
C PHE A 127 -0.77 5.66 18.64
N LEU A 128 -1.59 6.50 17.98
CA LEU A 128 -1.08 7.31 16.86
C LEU A 128 -0.04 8.33 17.31
N CYS A 129 -0.28 9.01 18.45
CA CYS A 129 0.67 9.96 19.01
C CYS A 129 2.00 9.27 19.38
N ASP A 130 1.94 8.10 20.00
CA ASP A 130 3.11 7.28 20.34
C ASP A 130 3.88 6.84 19.09
N ALA A 131 3.18 6.57 17.98
CA ALA A 131 3.77 6.27 16.68
C ALA A 131 4.33 7.52 15.96
N GLY A 132 4.13 8.73 16.49
CA GLY A 132 4.68 9.98 15.97
C GLY A 132 3.69 10.89 15.25
N TRP A 133 2.38 10.59 15.26
CA TRP A 133 1.37 11.50 14.72
C TRP A 133 1.23 12.75 15.57
N ASN A 134 1.25 13.93 14.93
CA ASN A 134 1.04 15.22 15.59
C ASN A 134 0.28 16.23 14.69
N GLY A 135 -0.34 15.74 13.61
CA GLY A 135 -0.95 16.55 12.56
C GLY A 135 -2.44 16.85 12.74
N PRO A 136 -3.02 17.62 11.78
CA PRO A 136 -4.43 18.02 11.79
C PRO A 136 -5.38 16.82 11.88
N THR A 137 -6.24 16.82 12.90
CA THR A 137 -7.14 15.71 13.18
C THR A 137 -8.60 16.15 13.18
N LEU A 138 -9.45 15.43 12.44
CA LEU A 138 -10.90 15.61 12.38
C LEU A 138 -11.60 14.51 13.18
N LEU A 139 -12.55 14.89 14.03
CA LEU A 139 -13.45 13.95 14.70
C LEU A 139 -14.82 13.98 14.03
N VAL A 140 -15.36 12.79 13.75
CA VAL A 140 -16.71 12.62 13.23
C VAL A 140 -17.48 11.65 14.15
N ALA A 141 -18.58 12.10 14.76
CA ALA A 141 -19.48 11.22 15.48
C ALA A 141 -20.72 10.94 14.62
N LEU A 142 -20.97 9.66 14.34
CA LEU A 142 -22.13 9.19 13.59
C LEU A 142 -23.37 9.16 14.50
N PRO A 143 -24.58 9.45 13.98
CA PRO A 143 -25.80 9.38 14.77
C PRO A 143 -26.13 7.94 15.22
N TYR A 144 -27.21 7.74 15.99
CA TYR A 144 -27.63 6.38 16.36
C TYR A 144 -27.91 5.52 15.12
N PRO A 145 -27.68 4.19 15.20
CA PRO A 145 -27.76 3.32 14.03
C PRO A 145 -29.13 3.45 13.34
N GLY A 146 -29.12 3.44 12.01
CA GLY A 146 -30.33 3.61 11.18
C GLY A 146 -30.73 5.07 10.90
N ALA A 147 -30.12 6.07 11.52
CA ALA A 147 -30.42 7.48 11.22
C ALA A 147 -29.79 7.98 9.91
N THR A 148 -28.69 7.37 9.46
CA THR A 148 -28.00 7.70 8.20
C THR A 148 -27.22 6.48 7.68
N ASP A 149 -26.75 6.50 6.44
CA ASP A 149 -25.80 5.51 5.90
C ASP A 149 -24.37 5.95 6.26
N PRO A 150 -23.65 5.26 7.16
CA PRO A 150 -22.29 5.62 7.55
C PRO A 150 -21.31 5.71 6.38
N ALA A 151 -21.46 4.84 5.38
CA ALA A 151 -20.55 4.82 4.23
C ALA A 151 -20.77 6.04 3.32
N ALA A 152 -22.02 6.52 3.20
CA ALA A 152 -22.30 7.76 2.47
C ALA A 152 -21.64 8.96 3.15
N VAL A 153 -21.65 8.99 4.50
CA VAL A 153 -20.95 10.02 5.28
C VAL A 153 -19.43 9.91 5.08
N GLY A 154 -18.86 8.70 5.14
CA GLY A 154 -17.45 8.47 4.90
C GLY A 154 -16.98 8.92 3.52
N ALA A 155 -17.75 8.58 2.48
CA ALA A 155 -17.48 9.01 1.11
C ALA A 155 -17.51 10.54 0.97
N ALA A 156 -18.45 11.22 1.64
CA ALA A 156 -18.52 12.68 1.64
C ALA A 156 -17.30 13.34 2.34
N VAL A 157 -16.79 12.73 3.42
CA VAL A 157 -15.55 13.20 4.08
C VAL A 157 -14.32 13.00 3.19
N ALA A 158 -14.22 11.85 2.51
CA ALA A 158 -13.16 11.61 1.54
C ALA A 158 -13.23 12.60 0.37
N GLU A 159 -14.43 12.88 -0.17
CA GLU A 159 -14.64 13.90 -1.20
C GLU A 159 -14.15 15.28 -0.75
N ALA A 160 -14.44 15.67 0.50
CA ALA A 160 -13.97 16.93 1.08
C ALA A 160 -12.44 16.99 1.14
N ALA A 161 -11.78 15.91 1.59
CA ALA A 161 -10.31 15.84 1.63
C ALA A 161 -9.71 15.90 0.21
N ALA A 162 -10.30 15.19 -0.76
CA ALA A 162 -9.87 15.23 -2.16
C ALA A 162 -10.00 16.63 -2.77
N GLY A 163 -11.08 17.35 -2.48
CA GLY A 163 -11.29 18.73 -2.93
C GLY A 163 -10.25 19.72 -2.39
N LEU A 164 -9.65 19.41 -1.23
CA LEU A 164 -8.55 20.16 -0.62
C LEU A 164 -7.16 19.64 -1.05
N GLY A 165 -7.09 18.57 -1.83
CA GLY A 165 -5.83 17.93 -2.23
C GLY A 165 -5.08 17.23 -1.10
N LEU A 166 -5.77 16.87 -0.01
CA LEU A 166 -5.18 16.26 1.18
C LEU A 166 -5.03 14.74 1.02
N ARG A 167 -3.92 14.20 1.52
CA ARG A 167 -3.72 12.79 1.84
C ARG A 167 -4.39 12.48 3.18
N LEU A 168 -5.47 11.71 3.16
CA LEU A 168 -6.27 11.42 4.35
C LEU A 168 -5.87 10.06 4.95
N ALA A 169 -5.69 9.99 6.27
CA ALA A 169 -5.73 8.72 6.99
C ALA A 169 -7.06 8.57 7.74
N VAL A 170 -7.56 7.34 7.84
CA VAL A 170 -8.85 7.02 8.48
C VAL A 170 -8.65 6.07 9.65
N VAL A 171 -9.25 6.40 10.79
CA VAL A 171 -9.31 5.52 11.96
C VAL A 171 -10.77 5.21 12.28
N ALA A 172 -11.17 3.98 11.99
CA ALA A 172 -12.40 3.43 12.54
C ALA A 172 -12.14 3.09 14.01
N SER A 173 -12.71 3.89 14.92
CA SER A 173 -12.70 3.57 16.35
C SER A 173 -13.93 2.75 16.70
N GLY A 174 -13.74 1.58 17.29
CA GLY A 174 -14.85 0.70 17.69
C GLY A 174 -14.35 -0.60 18.29
N ASP A 175 -15.06 -1.06 19.33
CA ASP A 175 -14.94 -2.40 19.86
C ASP A 175 -15.97 -3.30 19.17
N MET A 176 -15.67 -4.60 19.05
CA MET A 176 -16.59 -5.58 18.48
C MET A 176 -17.65 -5.96 19.54
N SER A 177 -18.07 -7.21 19.70
CA SER A 177 -19.12 -7.55 20.66
C SER A 177 -18.74 -7.19 22.10
N HIS A 178 -19.70 -6.63 22.86
CA HIS A 178 -19.55 -6.38 24.31
C HIS A 178 -20.19 -7.48 25.17
N ARG A 179 -20.38 -8.68 24.59
CA ARG A 179 -21.20 -9.76 25.19
C ARG A 179 -20.55 -11.14 25.22
N LEU A 180 -19.22 -11.21 25.16
CA LEU A 180 -18.50 -12.48 25.02
C LEU A 180 -18.49 -13.34 26.30
N THR A 181 -18.68 -12.73 27.47
CA THR A 181 -18.64 -13.40 28.77
C THR A 181 -19.77 -12.92 29.68
N ARG A 182 -20.02 -13.63 30.79
CA ARG A 182 -21.10 -13.27 31.74
C ARG A 182 -20.82 -11.97 32.51
N ASP A 183 -19.55 -11.65 32.68
CA ASP A 183 -19.03 -10.44 33.30
C ASP A 183 -18.77 -9.31 32.28
N ALA A 184 -19.11 -9.53 31.01
CA ALA A 184 -19.02 -8.50 29.99
C ALA A 184 -19.91 -7.28 30.34
N PRO A 185 -19.55 -6.06 29.91
CA PRO A 185 -20.30 -4.83 30.25
C PRO A 185 -21.79 -4.90 29.90
N SER A 186 -22.13 -5.58 28.81
CA SER A 186 -23.49 -5.74 28.32
C SER A 186 -24.11 -7.11 28.68
N GLY A 187 -23.44 -7.92 29.51
CA GLY A 187 -23.81 -9.29 29.83
C GLY A 187 -23.57 -10.29 28.69
N TYR A 188 -23.74 -11.59 28.95
CA TYR A 188 -23.47 -12.63 27.95
C TYR A 188 -24.61 -12.81 26.94
N ASP A 189 -24.28 -12.88 25.65
CA ASP A 189 -25.15 -13.37 24.58
C ASP A 189 -24.30 -14.18 23.59
N PRO A 190 -24.67 -15.44 23.24
CA PRO A 190 -23.91 -16.24 22.30
C PRO A 190 -23.75 -15.63 20.91
N GLU A 191 -24.65 -14.74 20.47
CA GLU A 191 -24.48 -14.03 19.18
C GLU A 191 -23.27 -13.12 19.18
N GLY A 192 -22.78 -12.68 20.34
CA GLY A 192 -21.58 -11.85 20.42
C GLY A 192 -20.36 -12.54 19.82
N ARG A 193 -20.18 -13.84 20.08
CA ARG A 193 -19.09 -14.63 19.49
C ARG A 193 -19.27 -14.79 17.98
N VAL A 194 -20.49 -15.06 17.53
CA VAL A 194 -20.80 -15.27 16.12
C VAL A 194 -20.58 -13.98 15.31
N PHE A 195 -21.01 -12.84 15.86
CA PHE A 195 -20.75 -11.52 15.28
C PHE A 195 -19.25 -11.27 15.13
N ASP A 196 -18.47 -11.52 16.20
CA ASP A 196 -17.04 -11.28 16.17
C ASP A 196 -16.32 -12.15 15.14
N GLU A 197 -16.67 -13.43 15.05
CA GLU A 197 -16.11 -14.37 14.07
C GLU A 197 -16.42 -13.94 12.63
N GLU A 198 -17.65 -13.49 12.38
CA GLU A 198 -18.10 -13.02 11.07
C GLU A 198 -17.36 -11.74 10.66
N VAL A 199 -17.31 -10.73 11.53
CA VAL A 199 -16.60 -9.47 11.27
C VAL A 199 -15.09 -9.71 11.11
N ALA A 200 -14.47 -10.53 11.97
CA ALA A 200 -13.05 -10.85 11.86
C ALA A 200 -12.70 -11.53 10.53
N ALA A 201 -13.55 -12.44 10.04
CA ALA A 201 -13.37 -13.08 8.74
C ALA A 201 -13.44 -12.07 7.59
N LEU A 202 -14.39 -11.13 7.63
CA LEU A 202 -14.53 -10.08 6.63
C LEU A 202 -13.33 -9.12 6.63
N LEU A 203 -12.85 -8.72 7.81
CA LEU A 203 -11.64 -7.89 7.96
C LEU A 203 -10.40 -8.60 7.42
N ALA A 204 -10.25 -9.91 7.68
CA ALA A 204 -9.14 -10.70 7.16
C ALA A 204 -9.19 -10.86 5.63
N ALA A 205 -10.39 -10.95 5.05
CA ALA A 205 -10.59 -11.01 3.60
C ALA A 205 -10.51 -9.64 2.92
N GLY A 206 -10.54 -8.54 3.69
CA GLY A 206 -10.66 -7.19 3.14
C GLY A 206 -12.01 -6.88 2.50
N ASP A 207 -13.06 -7.67 2.81
CA ASP A 207 -14.41 -7.51 2.23
C ASP A 207 -15.28 -6.62 3.11
N LEU A 208 -15.04 -5.31 3.04
CA LEU A 208 -15.82 -4.33 3.81
C LEU A 208 -17.22 -4.09 3.24
N GLU A 209 -17.48 -4.47 1.98
CA GLU A 209 -18.82 -4.33 1.40
C GLU A 209 -19.79 -5.34 2.02
N ALA A 210 -19.33 -6.57 2.26
CA ALA A 210 -20.10 -7.62 2.90
C ALA A 210 -20.57 -7.27 4.34
N LEU A 211 -19.93 -6.31 5.03
CA LEU A 211 -20.40 -5.80 6.33
C LEU A 211 -21.84 -5.27 6.29
N ARG A 212 -22.31 -4.78 5.12
CA ARG A 212 -23.71 -4.34 4.93
C ARG A 212 -24.71 -5.50 5.03
N GLY A 213 -24.25 -6.74 4.86
CA GLY A 213 -25.08 -7.94 4.85
C GLY A 213 -25.21 -8.63 6.21
N LEU A 214 -24.57 -8.13 7.26
CA LEU A 214 -24.67 -8.70 8.61
C LEU A 214 -26.13 -8.71 9.08
N ASP A 215 -26.53 -9.79 9.75
CA ASP A 215 -27.88 -9.91 10.31
C ASP A 215 -28.14 -8.82 11.36
N PRO A 216 -29.12 -7.91 11.15
CA PRO A 216 -29.36 -6.81 12.07
C PRO A 216 -29.74 -7.26 13.48
N VAL A 217 -30.36 -8.44 13.62
CA VAL A 217 -30.68 -9.02 14.94
C VAL A 217 -29.41 -9.45 15.65
N ARG A 218 -28.44 -10.02 14.92
CA ARG A 218 -27.13 -10.39 15.46
C ARG A 218 -26.34 -9.16 15.88
N VAL A 219 -26.31 -8.12 15.04
CA VAL A 219 -25.64 -6.84 15.34
C VAL A 219 -26.19 -6.24 16.64
N GLU A 220 -27.52 -6.14 16.78
CA GLU A 220 -28.14 -5.62 18.00
C GLU A 220 -27.80 -6.47 19.23
N ARG A 221 -27.88 -7.81 19.10
CA ARG A 221 -27.59 -8.74 20.19
C ARG A 221 -26.12 -8.76 20.57
N ALA A 222 -25.20 -8.50 19.65
CA ALA A 222 -23.76 -8.43 19.95
C ALA A 222 -23.41 -7.24 20.86
N GLY A 223 -24.25 -6.19 20.88
CA GLY A 223 -24.01 -4.97 21.65
C GLY A 223 -22.71 -4.28 21.26
N GLU A 224 -22.41 -4.27 19.96
CA GLU A 224 -21.17 -3.77 19.36
C GLU A 224 -21.19 -2.26 19.10
N ASP A 225 -20.03 -1.67 18.80
CA ASP A 225 -19.93 -0.27 18.35
C ASP A 225 -18.86 -0.03 17.27
N CYS A 226 -18.53 -1.06 16.49
CA CYS A 226 -17.55 -1.02 15.40
C CYS A 226 -18.17 -0.91 14.01
N LEU A 227 -19.40 -1.40 13.77
CA LEU A 227 -19.97 -1.56 12.44
C LEU A 227 -20.14 -0.23 11.71
N ASP A 228 -20.75 0.76 12.35
CA ASP A 228 -20.92 2.10 11.78
C ASP A 228 -19.56 2.76 11.47
N SER A 229 -18.56 2.57 12.34
CA SER A 229 -17.19 3.07 12.14
C SER A 229 -16.49 2.38 10.95
N LEU A 230 -16.68 1.06 10.81
CA LEU A 230 -16.14 0.29 9.69
C LEU A 230 -16.81 0.65 8.38
N LEU A 231 -18.14 0.80 8.35
CA LEU A 231 -18.87 1.23 7.16
C LEU A 231 -18.50 2.67 6.77
N PHE A 232 -18.29 3.56 7.73
CA PHE A 232 -17.73 4.88 7.46
C PHE A 232 -16.34 4.80 6.81
N ALA A 233 -15.43 3.99 7.36
CA ALA A 233 -14.11 3.80 6.77
C ALA A 233 -14.17 3.17 5.37
N ALA A 234 -15.06 2.19 5.15
CA ALA A 234 -15.32 1.56 3.87
C ALA A 234 -15.81 2.59 2.84
N GLY A 235 -16.74 3.47 3.23
CA GLY A 235 -17.20 4.57 2.41
C GLY A 235 -16.10 5.58 2.10
N CYS A 236 -15.24 5.90 3.07
CA CYS A 236 -14.06 6.72 2.83
C CYS A 236 -13.14 6.09 1.80
N LEU A 237 -13.02 4.76 1.77
CA LEU A 237 -12.18 3.94 0.88
C LEU A 237 -12.80 3.63 -0.49
N GLY A 238 -14.07 3.97 -0.71
CA GLY A 238 -14.80 3.50 -1.89
C GLY A 238 -14.86 1.98 -1.97
N PHE A 239 -14.78 1.29 -0.84
CA PHE A 239 -14.71 -0.17 -0.69
C PHE A 239 -13.45 -0.84 -1.28
N GLU A 240 -12.42 -0.07 -1.64
CA GLU A 240 -11.12 -0.61 -2.03
C GLU A 240 -10.20 -0.78 -0.81
N THR A 241 -9.68 -1.98 -0.60
CA THR A 241 -8.97 -2.37 0.63
C THR A 241 -7.54 -2.88 0.38
N PRO A 242 -6.69 -2.12 -0.32
CA PRO A 242 -5.33 -2.59 -0.66
C PRO A 242 -4.51 -2.84 0.61
N GLY A 243 -3.91 -4.03 0.70
CA GLY A 243 -3.09 -4.43 1.85
C GLY A 243 -3.88 -4.68 3.13
N ALA A 244 -5.20 -4.85 3.04
CA ALA A 244 -6.02 -5.17 4.19
C ALA A 244 -5.62 -6.49 4.85
N ARG A 245 -5.63 -6.48 6.18
CA ARG A 245 -5.32 -7.65 7.01
C ARG A 245 -5.82 -7.43 8.44
N LEU A 246 -6.33 -8.49 9.03
CA LEU A 246 -6.56 -8.56 10.47
C LEU A 246 -5.23 -8.79 11.18
N LEU A 247 -4.85 -7.89 12.10
CA LEU A 247 -3.60 -7.99 12.86
C LEU A 247 -3.79 -8.78 14.15
N SER A 248 -4.91 -8.54 14.84
CA SER A 248 -5.21 -9.21 16.10
C SER A 248 -6.71 -9.23 16.37
N TYR A 249 -7.14 -10.26 17.10
CA TYR A 249 -8.44 -10.31 17.74
C TYR A 249 -8.28 -11.01 19.10
N GLU A 250 -8.62 -10.31 20.18
CA GLU A 250 -8.70 -10.86 21.54
C GLU A 250 -10.01 -10.44 22.20
N GLY A 251 -10.52 -11.20 23.17
CA GLY A 251 -11.71 -10.79 23.93
C GLY A 251 -11.71 -11.24 25.39
N PRO A 252 -10.62 -11.04 26.15
CA PRO A 252 -10.45 -11.60 27.49
C PRO A 252 -11.39 -11.01 28.55
N PHE A 253 -11.97 -9.83 28.31
CA PHE A 253 -12.79 -9.10 29.28
C PHE A 253 -14.25 -8.94 28.85
N GLY A 254 -14.75 -9.88 28.05
CA GLY A 254 -16.13 -9.85 27.59
C GLY A 254 -16.41 -8.90 26.41
N VAL A 255 -15.40 -8.13 26.00
CA VAL A 255 -15.44 -7.22 24.85
C VAL A 255 -14.45 -7.72 23.79
N GLY A 256 -14.87 -7.78 22.52
CA GLY A 256 -14.02 -8.14 21.39
C GLY A 256 -13.15 -6.98 20.92
N TYR A 257 -11.84 -7.19 20.86
CA TYR A 257 -10.83 -6.22 20.46
C TYR A 257 -10.23 -6.61 19.11
N GLY A 258 -10.87 -6.17 18.03
CA GLY A 258 -10.35 -6.34 16.68
C GLY A 258 -9.39 -5.20 16.31
N VAL A 259 -8.21 -5.55 15.79
CA VAL A 259 -7.28 -4.59 15.20
C VAL A 259 -7.00 -4.99 13.76
N ALA A 260 -7.21 -4.08 12.81
CA ALA A 260 -7.01 -4.37 11.40
C ALA A 260 -6.41 -3.18 10.65
N VAL A 261 -5.58 -3.50 9.66
CA VAL A 261 -5.29 -2.59 8.55
C VAL A 261 -6.40 -2.78 7.53
N LEU A 262 -7.16 -1.72 7.25
CA LEU A 262 -8.25 -1.72 6.27
C LEU A 262 -7.76 -1.30 4.89
N ALA A 263 -6.75 -0.42 4.87
CA ALA A 263 -5.99 -0.09 3.69
C ALA A 263 -4.61 0.43 4.12
N ALA A 264 -3.58 0.07 3.38
CA ALA A 264 -2.24 0.63 3.54
C ALA A 264 -1.64 0.93 2.17
N PRO A 265 -0.68 1.85 2.06
CA PRO A 265 0.14 1.89 0.86
C PRO A 265 0.80 0.51 0.70
N PRO A 266 1.01 0.03 -0.53
CA PRO A 266 1.79 -1.19 -0.73
C PRO A 266 3.12 -1.03 0.00
N GLU A 267 3.50 -2.03 0.78
CA GLU A 267 4.77 -1.97 1.51
C GLU A 267 5.88 -1.63 0.50
N PRO A 268 6.74 -0.63 0.82
CA PRO A 268 7.96 -0.45 0.07
C PRO A 268 8.70 -1.78 0.16
N LEU A 269 8.86 -2.45 -0.99
CA LEU A 269 9.61 -3.70 -1.04
C LEU A 269 10.96 -3.45 -0.37
N ALA A 270 11.29 -4.28 0.62
CA ALA A 270 12.58 -4.31 1.27
C ALA A 270 13.61 -4.76 0.22
N TRP A 271 14.03 -3.80 -0.59
CA TRP A 271 14.94 -4.03 -1.69
C TRP A 271 16.37 -3.98 -1.15
N SER A 272 17.15 -5.01 -1.47
CA SER A 272 18.51 -5.24 -0.96
C SER A 272 19.59 -4.27 -1.43
N GLY A 273 19.31 -3.44 -2.44
CA GLY A 273 20.32 -2.61 -3.10
C GLY A 273 20.72 -3.06 -4.52
N ALA A 274 20.25 -4.21 -5.04
CA ALA A 274 20.63 -4.72 -6.36
C ALA A 274 19.52 -4.63 -7.45
N LEU A 275 19.86 -4.26 -8.70
CA LEU A 275 18.89 -4.17 -9.82
C LEU A 275 18.23 -5.51 -10.19
N PRO A 276 18.95 -6.66 -10.22
CA PRO A 276 18.34 -7.96 -10.50
C PRO A 276 17.25 -8.36 -9.52
N GLU A 277 17.41 -7.98 -8.26
CA GLU A 277 16.40 -8.26 -7.23
C GLU A 277 15.19 -7.36 -7.41
N LEU A 278 15.38 -6.06 -7.66
CA LEU A 278 14.28 -5.18 -8.05
C LEU A 278 13.52 -5.70 -9.29
N ALA A 279 14.24 -6.23 -10.28
CA ALA A 279 13.65 -6.85 -11.46
C ALA A 279 12.85 -8.13 -11.09
N ARG A 280 13.40 -9.01 -10.23
CA ARG A 280 12.70 -10.21 -9.74
C ARG A 280 11.43 -9.84 -8.97
N ASP A 281 11.51 -8.87 -8.07
CA ASP A 281 10.37 -8.43 -7.28
C ASP A 281 9.28 -7.79 -8.15
N ALA A 282 9.68 -7.02 -9.18
CA ALA A 282 8.77 -6.47 -10.16
C ALA A 282 8.04 -7.56 -10.95
N ILE A 283 8.76 -8.61 -11.34
CA ILE A 283 8.16 -9.77 -12.00
C ILE A 283 7.20 -10.46 -11.03
N ARG A 284 7.63 -10.78 -9.80
CA ARG A 284 6.81 -11.47 -8.77
C ARG A 284 5.50 -10.73 -8.51
N ALA A 285 5.55 -9.45 -8.20
CA ALA A 285 4.37 -8.64 -7.92
C ALA A 285 3.42 -8.60 -9.13
N TYR A 286 3.96 -8.52 -10.34
CA TYR A 286 3.14 -8.45 -11.54
C TYR A 286 2.49 -9.79 -11.89
N VAL A 287 3.23 -10.90 -11.86
CA VAL A 287 2.70 -12.21 -12.27
C VAL A 287 1.79 -12.83 -11.20
N SER A 288 2.05 -12.56 -9.92
CA SER A 288 1.26 -13.12 -8.81
C SER A 288 0.03 -12.27 -8.46
N GLU A 289 0.14 -10.94 -8.55
CA GLU A 289 -0.88 -10.01 -8.04
C GLU A 289 -1.47 -9.09 -9.13
N GLY A 290 -0.93 -9.11 -10.36
CA GLY A 290 -1.28 -8.15 -11.41
C GLY A 290 -0.78 -6.72 -11.11
N ARG A 291 0.06 -6.55 -10.09
CA ARG A 291 0.46 -5.25 -9.56
C ARG A 291 1.78 -4.78 -10.17
N ARG A 292 1.79 -3.57 -10.72
CA ARG A 292 3.03 -2.91 -11.17
C ARG A 292 3.70 -2.22 -9.98
N LEU A 293 4.95 -2.56 -9.69
CA LEU A 293 5.71 -1.89 -8.63
C LEU A 293 5.99 -0.43 -8.98
N ALA A 294 5.94 0.43 -7.97
CA ALA A 294 6.54 1.75 -8.03
C ALA A 294 8.05 1.63 -7.72
N PRO A 295 8.91 2.50 -8.29
CA PRO A 295 10.30 2.61 -7.86
C PRO A 295 10.39 2.87 -6.35
N PRO A 296 11.38 2.31 -5.64
CA PRO A 296 11.64 2.61 -4.23
C PRO A 296 11.78 4.13 -4.00
N GLU A 297 11.28 4.62 -2.86
CA GLU A 297 11.32 6.06 -2.55
C GLU A 297 12.74 6.59 -2.39
N THR A 298 13.62 5.78 -1.80
CA THR A 298 15.05 6.07 -1.66
C THR A 298 15.83 5.25 -2.68
N LEU A 299 16.44 5.92 -3.66
CA LEU A 299 17.30 5.31 -4.65
C LEU A 299 18.77 5.68 -4.38
N PRO A 300 19.72 4.77 -4.65
CA PRO A 300 21.13 5.08 -4.77
C PRO A 300 21.34 6.21 -5.80
N PRO A 301 22.28 7.13 -5.56
CA PRO A 301 22.55 8.25 -6.45
C PRO A 301 22.69 7.87 -7.93
N GLU A 302 23.35 6.75 -8.21
CA GLU A 302 23.61 6.22 -9.55
C GLU A 302 22.35 5.76 -10.30
N TRP A 303 21.23 5.50 -9.60
CA TRP A 303 19.99 5.02 -10.21
C TRP A 303 19.03 6.14 -10.58
N HIS A 304 19.27 7.37 -10.12
CA HIS A 304 18.51 8.54 -10.54
C HIS A 304 18.74 8.89 -12.02
N ARG A 305 19.84 8.43 -12.61
CA ARG A 305 20.14 8.66 -14.03
C ARG A 305 19.16 7.89 -14.92
N ARG A 306 18.95 8.41 -16.12
CA ARG A 306 18.24 7.72 -17.20
C ARG A 306 19.22 6.88 -18.00
N ALA A 307 18.96 5.60 -18.18
CA ALA A 307 19.73 4.71 -19.06
C ALA A 307 18.82 3.65 -19.70
N PRO A 308 19.13 3.18 -20.92
CA PRO A 308 18.44 2.03 -21.50
C PRO A 308 18.82 0.74 -20.75
N VAL A 309 17.86 -0.16 -20.60
CA VAL A 309 18.03 -1.41 -19.86
C VAL A 309 17.53 -2.58 -20.69
N PHE A 310 18.27 -3.69 -20.63
CA PHE A 310 17.78 -5.01 -21.02
C PHE A 310 17.68 -5.90 -19.78
N VAL A 311 16.53 -6.53 -19.59
CA VAL A 311 16.37 -7.58 -18.59
C VAL A 311 16.34 -8.92 -19.30
N THR A 312 17.21 -9.83 -18.86
CA THR A 312 17.32 -11.20 -19.39
C THR A 312 16.96 -12.17 -18.27
N LEU A 313 16.07 -13.10 -18.58
CA LEU A 313 15.61 -14.18 -17.71
C LEU A 313 16.16 -15.49 -18.25
N ARG A 314 16.75 -16.30 -17.38
CA ARG A 314 17.19 -17.66 -17.70
C ARG A 314 16.64 -18.66 -16.71
N THR A 315 16.44 -19.89 -17.19
CA THR A 315 16.19 -21.03 -16.33
C THR A 315 17.44 -21.39 -15.53
N PRO A 316 17.33 -22.22 -14.47
CA PRO A 316 18.51 -22.77 -13.78
C PRO A 316 19.48 -23.55 -14.67
N SER A 317 19.01 -24.08 -15.81
CA SER A 317 19.82 -24.73 -16.84
C SER A 317 20.60 -23.74 -17.73
N GLY A 318 20.43 -22.43 -17.54
CA GLY A 318 21.05 -21.36 -18.33
C GLY A 318 20.32 -21.01 -19.63
N GLU A 319 19.20 -21.68 -19.93
CA GLU A 319 18.42 -21.47 -21.15
C GLU A 319 17.66 -20.15 -21.09
N LEU A 320 17.54 -19.46 -22.23
CA LEU A 320 16.84 -18.18 -22.31
C LEU A 320 15.33 -18.37 -22.08
N ARG A 321 14.75 -17.66 -21.11
CA ARG A 321 13.32 -17.70 -20.76
C ARG A 321 12.56 -16.41 -21.11
N GLY A 322 13.29 -15.31 -21.31
CA GLY A 322 12.76 -14.02 -21.74
C GLY A 322 13.89 -12.99 -21.84
N CYS A 323 13.83 -12.07 -22.80
CA CYS A 323 14.75 -10.94 -22.87
C CYS A 323 14.13 -9.77 -23.62
N ILE A 324 13.88 -8.67 -22.89
CA ILE A 324 13.32 -7.43 -23.43
C ILE A 324 14.10 -6.25 -22.87
N GLY A 325 14.28 -5.23 -23.71
CA GLY A 325 14.96 -4.01 -23.34
C GLY A 325 14.68 -2.85 -24.28
N SER A 326 15.36 -1.74 -24.03
CA SER A 326 15.27 -0.50 -24.80
C SER A 326 16.66 -0.05 -25.26
N LEU A 327 16.71 0.66 -26.39
CA LEU A 327 17.94 1.31 -26.87
C LEU A 327 18.05 2.77 -26.42
N GLU A 328 16.96 3.33 -25.92
CA GLU A 328 16.86 4.67 -25.38
C GLU A 328 16.10 4.59 -24.05
N PRO A 329 16.42 5.42 -23.03
CA PRO A 329 15.70 5.39 -21.77
C PRO A 329 14.25 5.83 -21.97
N LEU A 330 13.28 4.98 -21.62
CA LEU A 330 11.85 5.29 -21.81
C LEU A 330 11.21 5.90 -20.55
N THR A 331 11.86 5.75 -19.41
CA THR A 331 11.36 6.19 -18.10
C THR A 331 12.24 7.27 -17.47
N GLY A 332 11.82 7.76 -16.29
CA GLY A 332 12.47 8.87 -15.59
C GLY A 332 13.77 8.53 -14.87
N ASN A 333 14.01 7.25 -14.55
CA ASN A 333 15.20 6.80 -13.82
C ASN A 333 15.46 5.30 -14.06
N LEU A 334 16.62 4.81 -13.63
CA LEU A 334 17.07 3.44 -13.87
C LEU A 334 16.20 2.38 -13.19
N ALA A 335 15.68 2.67 -11.99
CA ALA A 335 14.80 1.78 -11.25
C ALA A 335 13.46 1.56 -12.00
N ALA A 336 12.83 2.66 -12.45
CA ALA A 336 11.60 2.61 -13.23
C ALA A 336 11.80 1.86 -14.56
N GLU A 337 12.93 2.09 -15.24
CA GLU A 337 13.25 1.37 -16.48
C GLU A 337 13.38 -0.13 -16.20
N THR A 338 14.07 -0.50 -15.13
CA THR A 338 14.31 -1.90 -14.75
C THR A 338 13.02 -2.63 -14.43
N ILE A 339 12.13 -2.03 -13.62
CA ILE A 339 10.80 -2.57 -13.30
C ILE A 339 10.01 -2.82 -14.59
N ASP A 340 9.96 -1.82 -15.48
CA ASP A 340 9.17 -1.91 -16.70
C ASP A 340 9.70 -2.96 -17.68
N ARG A 341 11.03 -3.00 -17.87
CA ARG A 341 11.70 -3.98 -18.73
C ARG A 341 11.63 -5.39 -18.16
N ALA A 342 11.68 -5.57 -16.85
CA ALA A 342 11.55 -6.88 -16.20
C ALA A 342 10.17 -7.49 -16.43
N ILE A 343 9.11 -6.70 -16.22
CA ILE A 343 7.73 -7.12 -16.49
C ILE A 343 7.56 -7.47 -17.97
N ALA A 344 8.09 -6.64 -18.87
CA ALA A 344 8.04 -6.90 -20.31
C ALA A 344 8.81 -8.17 -20.71
N ALA A 345 9.98 -8.43 -20.12
CA ALA A 345 10.75 -9.64 -20.36
C ALA A 345 10.02 -10.91 -19.90
N ALA A 346 9.31 -10.84 -18.76
CA ALA A 346 8.56 -11.95 -18.22
C ALA A 346 7.24 -12.24 -18.95
N THR A 347 6.59 -11.22 -19.52
CA THR A 347 5.20 -11.33 -19.98
C THR A 347 4.97 -10.98 -21.45
N GLY A 348 5.91 -10.26 -22.08
CA GLY A 348 5.74 -9.67 -23.41
C GLY A 348 6.77 -10.13 -24.45
N ASP A 349 7.66 -11.07 -24.12
CA ASP A 349 8.58 -11.64 -25.11
C ASP A 349 7.84 -12.66 -25.99
N PRO A 350 7.62 -12.38 -27.29
CA PRO A 350 6.78 -13.20 -28.16
C PRO A 350 7.36 -14.60 -28.45
N ARG A 351 8.61 -14.86 -28.06
CA ARG A 351 9.27 -16.16 -28.24
C ARG A 351 8.86 -17.17 -27.18
N PHE A 352 8.27 -16.73 -26.07
CA PHE A 352 7.99 -17.55 -24.90
C PHE A 352 6.55 -17.32 -24.40
N ALA A 353 5.99 -18.31 -23.72
CA ALA A 353 4.77 -18.09 -22.93
C ALA A 353 5.10 -17.18 -21.72
N PRO A 354 4.13 -16.39 -21.20
CA PRO A 354 4.35 -15.59 -20.00
C PRO A 354 4.87 -16.44 -18.83
N VAL A 355 5.77 -15.88 -18.03
CA VAL A 355 6.30 -16.50 -16.81
C VAL A 355 5.18 -16.64 -15.77
N GLY A 356 5.01 -17.84 -15.20
CA GLY A 356 4.07 -18.11 -14.13
C GLY A 356 4.62 -17.79 -12.72
N PRO A 357 3.75 -17.59 -11.71
CA PRO A 357 4.16 -17.28 -10.34
C PRO A 357 5.16 -18.28 -9.73
N GLY A 358 4.98 -19.58 -10.01
CA GLY A 358 5.86 -20.63 -9.50
C GLY A 358 7.23 -20.72 -10.16
N GLU A 359 7.47 -20.03 -11.28
CA GLU A 359 8.77 -20.03 -11.96
C GLU A 359 9.71 -18.94 -11.41
N VAL A 360 9.16 -17.85 -10.85
CA VAL A 360 9.90 -16.59 -10.62
C VAL A 360 11.13 -16.76 -9.74
N GLU A 361 11.02 -17.57 -8.69
CA GLU A 361 12.11 -17.78 -7.73
C GLU A 361 13.29 -18.53 -8.33
N ASP A 362 13.03 -19.42 -9.28
CA ASP A 362 14.06 -20.25 -9.92
C ASP A 362 14.75 -19.54 -11.10
N LEU A 363 14.23 -18.39 -11.54
CA LEU A 363 14.82 -17.67 -12.66
C LEU A 363 16.10 -16.92 -12.25
N GLU A 364 17.13 -17.09 -13.06
CA GLU A 364 18.27 -16.18 -13.06
C GLU A 364 17.87 -14.89 -13.76
N VAL A 365 18.05 -13.76 -13.06
CA VAL A 365 17.73 -12.43 -13.56
C VAL A 365 19.02 -11.65 -13.78
N GLU A 366 19.24 -11.20 -15.01
CA GLU A 366 20.36 -10.33 -15.40
C GLU A 366 19.79 -8.98 -15.89
N VAL A 367 20.36 -7.90 -15.39
CA VAL A 367 20.06 -6.52 -15.81
C VAL A 367 21.29 -5.94 -16.50
N SER A 368 21.15 -5.63 -17.79
CA SER A 368 22.19 -5.01 -18.63
C SER A 368 21.85 -3.54 -18.85
N ILE A 369 22.69 -2.63 -18.35
CA ILE A 369 22.56 -1.18 -18.51
C ILE A 369 23.41 -0.75 -19.70
N LEU A 370 22.80 -0.08 -20.68
CA LEU A 370 23.48 0.34 -21.91
C LEU A 370 24.00 1.78 -21.78
N SER A 371 25.13 2.07 -22.42
CA SER A 371 25.51 3.45 -22.70
C SER A 371 24.63 4.05 -23.81
N PRO A 372 24.58 5.39 -23.95
CA PRO A 372 24.04 6.02 -25.15
C PRO A 372 24.69 5.45 -26.42
N LEU A 373 23.91 5.40 -27.50
CA LEU A 373 24.38 4.91 -28.80
C LEU A 373 25.37 5.90 -29.43
N GLU A 374 26.53 5.39 -29.83
CA GLU A 374 27.55 6.15 -30.56
C GLU A 374 27.56 5.73 -32.04
N PRO A 375 27.50 6.66 -33.01
CA PRO A 375 27.65 6.32 -34.42
C PRO A 375 29.00 5.66 -34.72
N VAL A 376 28.98 4.63 -35.57
CA VAL A 376 30.17 3.88 -35.98
C VAL A 376 30.54 4.28 -37.42
N PRO A 377 31.68 4.95 -37.64
CA PRO A 377 32.08 5.41 -38.98
C PRO A 377 32.62 4.28 -39.87
N SER A 378 33.23 3.26 -39.26
CA SER A 378 33.79 2.07 -39.94
C SER A 378 33.80 0.86 -38.99
N LEU A 379 33.89 -0.35 -39.54
CA LEU A 379 33.93 -1.60 -38.76
C LEU A 379 35.15 -1.68 -37.82
N GLU A 380 36.25 -1.01 -38.16
CA GLU A 380 37.47 -0.93 -37.34
C GLU A 380 37.24 -0.24 -35.98
N ALA A 381 36.16 0.54 -35.86
CA ALA A 381 35.77 1.19 -34.61
C ALA A 381 34.92 0.27 -33.71
N LEU A 382 34.65 -0.97 -34.12
CA LEU A 382 33.98 -1.99 -33.32
C LEU A 382 34.99 -2.97 -32.75
N ASP A 383 34.78 -3.31 -31.50
CA ASP A 383 35.45 -4.40 -30.80
C ASP A 383 34.34 -5.28 -30.22
N PRO A 384 34.09 -6.48 -30.77
CA PRO A 384 32.99 -7.35 -30.33
C PRO A 384 33.05 -7.73 -28.84
N ALA A 385 34.24 -7.72 -28.22
CA ALA A 385 34.39 -8.00 -26.80
C ALA A 385 33.93 -6.82 -25.94
N ARG A 386 34.09 -5.58 -26.43
CA ARG A 386 33.81 -4.36 -25.67
C ARG A 386 32.45 -3.73 -25.99
N TYR A 387 32.07 -3.71 -27.26
CA TYR A 387 30.92 -2.97 -27.75
C TYR A 387 29.83 -3.89 -28.28
N GLY A 388 28.59 -3.61 -27.89
CA GLY A 388 27.43 -4.08 -28.63
C GLY A 388 27.24 -3.26 -29.91
N VAL A 389 26.46 -3.80 -30.85
CA VAL A 389 26.18 -3.14 -32.12
C VAL A 389 24.69 -3.03 -32.37
N VAL A 390 24.27 -1.87 -32.89
CA VAL A 390 22.96 -1.64 -33.48
C VAL A 390 23.13 -1.44 -34.97
N VAL A 391 22.39 -2.22 -35.75
CA VAL A 391 22.25 -2.03 -37.20
C VAL A 391 20.88 -1.45 -37.49
N GLU A 392 20.81 -0.44 -38.35
CA GLU A 392 19.54 0.19 -38.71
C GLU A 392 19.41 0.40 -40.23
N ALA A 393 18.30 -0.06 -40.82
CA ALA A 393 17.93 0.21 -42.20
C ALA A 393 16.41 0.30 -42.37
N GLY A 394 15.92 1.44 -42.86
CA GLY A 394 14.52 1.62 -43.25
C GLY A 394 13.50 1.25 -42.15
N GLY A 395 13.76 1.64 -40.91
CA GLY A 395 12.91 1.34 -39.75
C GLY A 395 13.14 -0.02 -39.09
N ARG A 396 13.88 -0.94 -39.73
CA ARG A 396 14.34 -2.19 -39.11
C ARG A 396 15.58 -1.93 -38.26
N ARG A 397 15.61 -2.51 -37.06
CA ARG A 397 16.75 -2.44 -36.14
C ARG A 397 17.14 -3.81 -35.64
N GLY A 398 18.43 -4.09 -35.63
CA GLY A 398 19.01 -5.30 -35.06
C GLY A 398 19.98 -4.94 -33.97
N VAL A 399 19.88 -5.63 -32.83
CA VAL A 399 20.72 -5.37 -31.65
C VAL A 399 21.45 -6.64 -31.26
N LEU A 400 22.73 -6.48 -30.97
CA LEU A 400 23.57 -7.52 -30.43
C LEU A 400 24.44 -6.95 -29.30
N LEU A 401 24.40 -7.60 -28.14
CA LEU A 401 25.22 -7.22 -26.98
C LEU A 401 26.70 -7.62 -27.21
N PRO A 402 27.65 -6.99 -26.49
CA PRO A 402 29.06 -7.38 -26.54
C PRO A 402 29.33 -8.75 -25.91
N GLY A 403 30.49 -9.34 -26.23
CA GLY A 403 31.05 -10.48 -25.50
C GLY A 403 30.29 -11.79 -25.67
N ILE A 404 29.63 -11.99 -26.81
CA ILE A 404 28.91 -13.24 -27.12
C ILE A 404 29.92 -14.28 -27.61
N GLU A 405 29.89 -15.47 -27.02
CA GLU A 405 30.75 -16.60 -27.39
C GLU A 405 30.64 -16.94 -28.88
N GLY A 406 31.79 -17.11 -29.55
CA GLY A 406 31.87 -17.42 -30.98
C GLY A 406 31.71 -16.22 -31.93
N ILE A 407 31.71 -14.98 -31.42
CA ILE A 407 31.68 -13.75 -32.22
C ILE A 407 32.97 -12.96 -31.99
N ASP A 408 33.98 -13.22 -32.81
CA ASP A 408 35.33 -12.67 -32.62
C ASP A 408 35.62 -11.45 -33.51
N THR A 409 34.81 -11.22 -34.55
CA THR A 409 35.04 -10.16 -35.54
C THR A 409 33.87 -9.18 -35.68
N PRO A 410 34.13 -7.89 -35.94
CA PRO A 410 33.08 -6.90 -36.25
C PRO A 410 32.14 -7.32 -37.38
N GLU A 411 32.67 -7.98 -38.41
CA GLU A 411 31.91 -8.47 -39.57
C GLU A 411 30.87 -9.51 -39.15
N GLN A 412 31.28 -10.49 -38.33
CA GLN A 412 30.37 -11.50 -37.76
C GLN A 412 29.31 -10.83 -36.89
N GLN A 413 29.71 -9.90 -36.04
CA GLN A 413 28.83 -9.19 -35.12
C GLN A 413 27.72 -8.42 -35.89
N VAL A 414 28.10 -7.64 -36.89
CA VAL A 414 27.18 -6.89 -37.74
C VAL A 414 26.30 -7.82 -38.58
N ALA A 415 26.85 -8.91 -39.13
CA ALA A 415 26.08 -9.87 -39.90
C ALA A 415 24.97 -10.55 -39.07
N ILE A 416 25.26 -10.89 -37.81
CA ILE A 416 24.26 -11.45 -36.89
C ILE A 416 23.18 -10.42 -36.56
N ALA A 417 23.58 -9.18 -36.25
CA ALA A 417 22.62 -8.11 -35.99
C ALA A 417 21.71 -7.84 -37.20
N ARG A 418 22.26 -7.87 -38.42
CA ARG A 418 21.48 -7.76 -39.68
C ARG A 418 20.46 -8.88 -39.81
N ARG A 419 20.86 -10.13 -39.57
CA ARG A 419 19.95 -11.29 -39.64
C ARG A 419 18.80 -11.16 -38.64
N LYS A 420 19.07 -10.72 -37.41
CA LYS A 420 18.03 -10.50 -36.38
C LYS A 420 17.01 -9.43 -36.79
N ALA A 421 17.41 -8.48 -37.63
CA ALA A 421 16.56 -7.42 -38.14
C ALA A 421 15.91 -7.71 -39.50
N GLY A 422 16.20 -8.86 -40.12
CA GLY A 422 15.79 -9.15 -41.50
C GLY A 422 16.38 -8.16 -42.51
N ILE A 423 17.62 -7.71 -42.30
CA ILE A 423 18.34 -6.78 -43.19
C ILE A 423 19.27 -7.58 -44.11
N GLY A 424 19.24 -7.29 -45.41
CA GLY A 424 20.06 -7.99 -46.40
C GLY A 424 21.56 -7.76 -46.21
N PRO A 425 22.44 -8.65 -46.69
CA PRO A 425 23.90 -8.53 -46.47
C PRO A 425 24.53 -7.30 -47.13
N THR A 426 23.99 -6.85 -48.27
CA THR A 426 24.49 -5.70 -49.04
C THR A 426 23.67 -4.42 -48.83
N GLU A 427 22.62 -4.49 -48.00
CA GLU A 427 21.73 -3.36 -47.78
C GLU A 427 22.47 -2.23 -47.03
N PRO A 428 22.32 -0.95 -47.43
CA PRO A 428 22.91 0.17 -46.69
C PRO A 428 22.34 0.24 -45.27
N VAL A 429 23.22 0.36 -44.27
CA VAL A 429 22.84 0.45 -42.85
C VAL A 429 23.53 1.63 -42.18
N ARG A 430 22.90 2.15 -41.13
CA ARG A 430 23.59 2.93 -40.10
C ARG A 430 24.04 1.98 -39.00
N LEU A 431 25.26 2.19 -38.50
CA LEU A 431 25.84 1.42 -37.42
C LEU A 431 25.98 2.30 -36.19
N TYR A 432 25.63 1.75 -35.03
CA TYR A 432 25.91 2.36 -33.75
C TYR A 432 26.54 1.33 -32.82
N ARG A 433 27.34 1.80 -31.87
CA ARG A 433 27.93 0.99 -30.81
C ARG A 433 27.51 1.48 -29.44
N PHE A 434 27.60 0.60 -28.45
CA PHE A 434 27.35 0.92 -27.04
C PHE A 434 28.12 -0.03 -26.14
N THR A 435 28.39 0.37 -24.91
CA THR A 435 28.92 -0.52 -23.86
C THR A 435 27.81 -1.02 -22.96
N VAL A 436 28.06 -2.12 -22.26
CA VAL A 436 27.11 -2.72 -21.32
C VAL A 436 27.76 -2.83 -19.94
N GLU A 437 27.03 -2.38 -18.93
CA GLU A 437 27.30 -2.65 -17.52
C GLU A 437 26.31 -3.72 -17.05
N LYS A 438 26.80 -4.86 -16.55
CA LYS A 438 25.96 -5.98 -16.12
C LYS A 438 25.82 -6.01 -14.60
N ALA A 439 24.59 -6.16 -14.14
CA ALA A 439 24.25 -6.58 -12.79
C ALA A 439 23.53 -7.94 -12.89
N ALA A 440 24.02 -8.96 -12.17
CA ALA A 440 23.40 -10.29 -12.14
C ALA A 440 23.16 -10.72 -10.69
N SER A 441 22.04 -11.40 -10.42
CA SER A 441 21.84 -12.05 -9.12
C SER A 441 22.69 -13.33 -9.06
N ALA A 442 23.42 -13.56 -7.98
CA ALA A 442 23.99 -14.88 -7.72
C ALA A 442 22.83 -15.87 -7.48
N GLY A 443 22.68 -16.88 -8.34
CA GLY A 443 21.76 -17.98 -8.09
C GLY A 443 22.16 -18.69 -6.79
N VAL A 444 21.17 -19.08 -5.99
CA VAL A 444 21.39 -19.95 -4.83
C VAL A 444 22.00 -21.25 -5.36
N ALA A 445 23.27 -21.47 -5.07
CA ALA A 445 23.95 -22.73 -5.39
C ALA A 445 23.23 -23.89 -4.67
N PRO A 446 23.13 -25.08 -5.30
CA PRO A 446 22.31 -26.19 -4.84
C PRO A 446 22.68 -26.74 -3.46
#